data_AF-A0A8C6YBV9-F1
#
_entry.id   AF-A0A8C6YBV9-F1
#
_cell.length_a   1.000
_cell.length_b   1.000
_cell.length_c   1.000
_cell.angle_alpha   90.00
_cell.angle_beta   90.00
_cell.angle_gamma   90.00
#
_symmetry.space_group_name_H-M   'P 1'
#
loop_
_entity.id
_entity.type
_entity.pdbx_description
1 polymer ?
#
loop_
_entity_poly.entity_id
_entity_poly.type
_entity_poly.pdbx_seq_one_letter_code
_entity_poly.pdbx_strand_id
1 'polypeptide(L)'
;PTTAHVTVTMWNQPVLVESLVVFAIVLCVHSVVWDRFSWSALVLAVQAFYIQFKWDHLLRLGGAVFQFRTTSNSGLLPSCMVIPLLGIVMKERCRAAGIVYFERLGIVVASTGMMIALFLSVIALGITKPVPTNTCMLSGIAGTLIIYTMKHSLTVSEVIEVLEVLLIFVYLSMILLYLLPRCFTPGEALLILTGLSFVLNQLINGPAGPLLRGAFFFMDSTTWTSSMFFHMMTAVLSLGVVMPWLYRLIRRNPLTWLFQLLSQTQLRIHLLCYWTLLAALACAIVLYQNIKRSSGSKKHQASTLTRKYFHFIVVATYYVRYFTIKPFGQTLRQLLSLFLDERDSGPLILTHIYLLLGMSFPVWLVPRPCAPKGALTGAGALAPYSGVLAVGVGDSVASIFGSTMGEVKWPGTKKTFEGTMSAIFAQIIAVALIVIFDSSVDLNASYSWILVSITLVSFLEAYTTQVDNLLLPLYLHILLML
;
A
#
# COMPACT_ATOMS: atom_id res chain seq x y z
N PRO A 1 -44.13 -3.22 15.64
CA PRO A 1 -43.42 -2.10 14.93
C PRO A 1 -41.95 -1.86 15.35
N THR A 2 -41.43 -2.52 16.39
CA THR A 2 -40.09 -2.23 16.95
C THR A 2 -39.02 -3.31 16.73
N THR A 3 -39.32 -4.37 15.98
CA THR A 3 -38.35 -5.44 15.67
C THR A 3 -37.84 -5.45 14.22
N ALA A 4 -38.49 -4.70 13.32
CA ALA A 4 -38.09 -4.61 11.91
C ALA A 4 -37.07 -3.48 11.62
N HIS A 5 -36.94 -2.49 12.51
CA HIS A 5 -35.99 -1.39 12.33
C HIS A 5 -34.58 -1.68 12.87
N VAL A 6 -34.38 -2.77 13.62
CA VAL A 6 -33.08 -3.15 14.20
C VAL A 6 -32.32 -4.15 13.32
N THR A 7 -32.99 -4.85 12.41
CA THR A 7 -32.33 -5.79 11.48
C THR A 7 -31.70 -5.09 10.26
N VAL A 8 -32.12 -3.86 9.94
CA VAL A 8 -31.58 -3.07 8.83
C VAL A 8 -30.29 -2.32 9.21
N THR A 9 -29.96 -2.19 10.49
CA THR A 9 -28.80 -1.42 10.98
C THR A 9 -27.52 -2.23 11.18
N MET A 10 -27.55 -3.56 10.99
CA MET A 10 -26.36 -4.42 11.14
C MET A 10 -25.51 -4.55 9.86
N TRP A 11 -26.03 -4.13 8.72
CA TRP A 11 -25.28 -4.11 7.46
C TRP A 11 -24.98 -2.67 7.09
N ASN A 12 -23.78 -2.18 7.41
CA ASN A 12 -23.26 -1.04 6.70
C ASN A 12 -23.13 -1.48 5.22
N GLN A 13 -24.13 -1.11 4.41
CA GLN A 13 -24.16 -1.32 2.96
C GLN A 13 -22.80 -1.13 2.29
N PRO A 14 -21.99 -0.09 2.60
CA PRO A 14 -20.69 0.08 1.95
C PRO A 14 -19.66 -1.00 2.30
N VAL A 15 -19.66 -1.51 3.53
CA VAL A 15 -18.71 -2.54 3.99
C VAL A 15 -18.99 -3.88 3.31
N LEU A 16 -20.27 -4.19 3.12
CA LEU A 16 -20.70 -5.37 2.38
C LEU A 16 -20.22 -5.29 0.93
N VAL A 17 -20.41 -4.16 0.26
CA VAL A 17 -20.01 -3.99 -1.15
C VAL A 17 -18.50 -4.03 -1.32
N GLU A 18 -17.73 -3.35 -0.45
CA GLU A 18 -16.27 -3.48 -0.43
C GLU A 18 -15.84 -4.95 -0.29
N SER A 19 -16.48 -5.67 0.63
CA SER A 19 -16.21 -7.10 0.82
C SER A 19 -16.54 -7.92 -0.42
N LEU A 20 -17.67 -7.67 -1.08
CA LEU A 20 -18.07 -8.36 -2.31
C LEU A 20 -17.05 -8.13 -3.43
N VAL A 21 -16.54 -6.91 -3.59
CA VAL A 21 -15.50 -6.61 -4.57
C VAL A 21 -14.20 -7.36 -4.25
N VAL A 22 -13.77 -7.39 -2.98
CA VAL A 22 -12.59 -8.17 -2.57
C VAL A 22 -12.79 -9.67 -2.81
N PHE A 23 -13.97 -10.21 -2.51
CA PHE A 23 -14.30 -11.61 -2.81
C PHE A 23 -14.29 -11.89 -4.31
N ALA A 24 -14.80 -10.98 -5.15
CA ALA A 24 -14.72 -11.13 -6.60
C ALA A 24 -13.26 -11.24 -7.07
N ILE A 25 -12.36 -10.40 -6.54
CA ILE A 25 -10.93 -10.46 -6.85
C ILE A 25 -10.31 -11.79 -6.37
N VAL A 26 -10.63 -12.24 -5.15
CA VAL A 26 -10.15 -13.54 -4.63
C VAL A 26 -10.64 -14.69 -5.50
N LEU A 27 -11.89 -14.66 -5.96
CA LEU A 27 -12.47 -15.66 -6.87
C LEU A 27 -11.80 -15.62 -8.25
N CYS A 28 -11.49 -14.43 -8.77
CA CYS A 28 -10.69 -14.29 -10.00
C CYS A 28 -9.34 -14.99 -9.86
N VAL A 29 -8.59 -14.72 -8.78
CA VAL A 29 -7.32 -15.40 -8.52
C VAL A 29 -7.50 -16.91 -8.37
N HIS A 30 -8.53 -17.34 -7.64
CA HIS A 30 -8.81 -18.76 -7.43
C HIS A 30 -9.15 -19.49 -8.73
N SER A 31 -9.94 -18.87 -9.61
CA SER A 31 -10.34 -19.46 -10.89
C SER A 31 -9.17 -19.69 -11.85
N VAL A 32 -8.10 -18.89 -11.73
CA VAL A 32 -6.91 -18.99 -12.58
C VAL A 32 -5.85 -19.92 -11.97
N VAL A 33 -5.58 -19.78 -10.66
CA VAL A 33 -4.45 -20.48 -10.01
C VAL A 33 -4.81 -21.90 -9.59
N TRP A 34 -6.03 -22.11 -9.09
CA TRP A 34 -6.58 -23.41 -8.68
C TRP A 34 -5.61 -24.34 -7.93
N ASP A 35 -4.97 -23.82 -6.87
CA ASP A 35 -4.02 -24.58 -6.05
C ASP A 35 -4.30 -24.46 -4.54
N ARG A 36 -3.48 -25.14 -3.72
CA ARG A 36 -3.59 -25.12 -2.25
C ARG A 36 -3.53 -23.71 -1.66
N PHE A 37 -2.72 -22.83 -2.26
CA PHE A 37 -2.62 -21.44 -1.81
C PHE A 37 -3.90 -20.66 -2.13
N SER A 38 -4.47 -20.84 -3.33
CA SER A 38 -5.71 -20.18 -3.72
C SER A 38 -6.92 -20.62 -2.88
N TRP A 39 -7.01 -21.92 -2.54
CA TRP A 39 -8.01 -22.43 -1.60
C TRP A 39 -7.81 -21.86 -0.19
N SER A 40 -6.56 -21.77 0.26
CA SER A 40 -6.22 -21.15 1.55
C SER A 40 -6.62 -19.67 1.58
N ALA A 41 -6.38 -18.93 0.49
CA ALA A 41 -6.77 -17.54 0.35
C ALA A 41 -8.30 -17.35 0.35
N LEU A 42 -9.06 -18.24 -0.30
CA LEU A 42 -10.51 -18.20 -0.29
C LEU A 42 -11.08 -18.39 1.12
N VAL A 43 -10.59 -19.41 1.84
CA VAL A 43 -11.03 -19.68 3.22
C VAL A 43 -10.58 -18.55 4.16
N LEU A 44 -9.38 -17.99 3.96
CA LEU A 44 -8.91 -16.82 4.70
C LEU A 44 -9.79 -15.59 4.42
N ALA A 45 -10.26 -15.38 3.19
CA ALA A 45 -11.17 -14.27 2.86
C ALA A 45 -12.49 -14.38 3.64
N VAL A 46 -13.07 -15.59 3.69
CA VAL A 46 -14.27 -15.86 4.49
C VAL A 46 -13.99 -15.59 5.97
N GLN A 47 -12.89 -16.11 6.51
CA GLN A 47 -12.49 -15.87 7.90
C GLN A 47 -12.31 -14.37 8.17
N ALA A 48 -11.54 -13.65 7.36
CA ALA A 48 -11.25 -12.23 7.52
C ALA A 48 -12.53 -11.37 7.46
N PHE A 49 -13.51 -11.73 6.63
CA PHE A 49 -14.82 -11.07 6.57
C PHE A 49 -15.55 -11.12 7.92
N TYR A 50 -15.65 -12.31 8.54
CA TYR A 50 -16.28 -12.44 9.86
C TYR A 50 -15.50 -11.72 10.96
N ILE A 51 -14.16 -11.76 10.88
CA ILE A 51 -13.28 -11.12 11.88
C ILE A 51 -13.36 -9.61 11.80
N GLN A 52 -13.50 -9.03 10.59
CA GLN A 52 -13.66 -7.59 10.39
C GLN A 52 -14.80 -7.01 11.23
N PHE A 53 -15.99 -7.62 11.19
CA PHE A 53 -17.13 -7.14 12.00
C PHE A 53 -16.87 -7.22 13.51
N LYS A 54 -16.09 -8.21 13.96
CA LYS A 54 -15.74 -8.32 15.38
C LYS A 54 -14.78 -7.22 15.79
N TRP A 55 -13.76 -6.93 14.99
CA TRP A 55 -12.89 -5.78 15.21
C TRP A 55 -13.63 -4.46 15.20
N ASP A 56 -14.54 -4.25 14.24
CA ASP A 56 -15.35 -3.04 14.17
C ASP A 56 -16.19 -2.86 15.44
N HIS A 57 -16.76 -3.95 15.96
CA HIS A 57 -17.49 -3.94 17.22
C HIS A 57 -16.58 -3.63 18.42
N LEU A 58 -15.43 -4.30 18.54
CA LEU A 58 -14.48 -4.10 19.63
C LEU A 58 -13.93 -2.67 19.68
N LEU A 59 -13.66 -2.07 18.52
CA LEU A 59 -13.19 -0.69 18.42
C LEU A 59 -14.26 0.31 18.87
N ARG A 60 -15.53 0.04 18.56
CA ARG A 60 -16.66 0.87 19.03
C ARG A 60 -16.86 0.82 20.54
N LEU A 61 -16.48 -0.28 21.20
CA LEU A 61 -16.56 -0.41 22.66
C LEU A 61 -15.51 0.44 23.41
N GLY A 62 -14.50 0.99 22.71
CA GLY A 62 -13.57 1.97 23.29
C GLY A 62 -12.53 1.41 24.28
N GLY A 63 -12.38 0.08 24.36
CA GLY A 63 -11.45 -0.60 25.28
C GLY A 63 -10.10 -1.00 24.68
N ALA A 64 -9.75 -0.51 23.49
CA ALA A 64 -8.51 -0.88 22.83
C ALA A 64 -7.30 -0.21 23.50
N VAL A 65 -6.28 -1.01 23.85
CA VAL A 65 -4.99 -0.51 24.37
C VAL A 65 -4.33 0.42 23.35
N PHE A 66 -4.42 0.07 22.07
CA PHE A 66 -3.95 0.91 20.98
C PHE A 66 -5.05 1.86 20.50
N GLN A 67 -4.69 3.13 20.30
CA GLN A 67 -5.60 4.12 19.75
C GLN A 67 -5.58 4.05 18.23
N PHE A 68 -6.55 3.38 17.62
CA PHE A 68 -6.73 3.38 16.17
C PHE A 68 -7.50 4.63 15.70
N ARG A 69 -7.31 4.99 14.42
CA ARG A 69 -8.11 6.01 13.76
C ARG A 69 -9.53 5.47 13.53
N THR A 70 -10.53 6.24 13.95
CA THR A 70 -11.94 5.87 13.78
C THR A 70 -12.40 6.16 12.36
N THR A 71 -12.90 5.15 11.67
CA THR A 71 -13.49 5.25 10.32
C THR A 71 -14.74 4.35 10.24
N SER A 72 -15.40 4.29 9.08
CA SER A 72 -16.65 3.52 8.88
C SER A 72 -16.52 2.01 9.09
N ASN A 73 -15.32 1.46 8.96
CA ASN A 73 -14.97 0.05 9.18
C ASN A 73 -13.51 -0.07 9.64
N SER A 74 -12.95 -1.28 9.75
CA SER A 74 -11.53 -1.50 10.10
C SER A 74 -10.62 -1.71 8.90
N GLY A 75 -11.16 -1.96 7.71
CA GLY A 75 -10.39 -2.24 6.49
C GLY A 75 -9.59 -3.54 6.55
N LEU A 76 -9.95 -4.47 7.45
CA LEU A 76 -9.17 -5.68 7.69
C LEU A 76 -9.25 -6.68 6.54
N LEU A 77 -10.43 -6.91 5.98
CA LEU A 77 -10.61 -7.87 4.87
C LEU A 77 -9.71 -7.52 3.67
N PRO A 78 -9.75 -6.28 3.11
CA PRO A 78 -8.88 -5.97 1.99
C PRO A 78 -7.40 -6.09 2.36
N SER A 79 -6.99 -5.55 3.51
CA SER A 79 -5.59 -5.64 3.95
C SER A 79 -5.09 -7.07 4.20
N CYS A 80 -5.93 -7.95 4.74
CA CYS A 80 -5.61 -9.37 4.94
C CYS A 80 -5.40 -10.11 3.62
N MET A 81 -6.04 -9.69 2.52
CA MET A 81 -6.00 -10.38 1.24
C MET A 81 -4.86 -9.91 0.34
N VAL A 82 -4.50 -8.63 0.37
CA VAL A 82 -3.52 -8.07 -0.58
C VAL A 82 -2.19 -8.81 -0.58
N ILE A 83 -1.58 -9.05 0.59
CA ILE A 83 -0.25 -9.67 0.67
C ILE A 83 -0.29 -11.16 0.26
N PRO A 84 -1.23 -11.99 0.75
CA PRO A 84 -1.42 -13.36 0.26
C PRO A 84 -1.59 -13.43 -1.26
N LEU A 85 -2.51 -12.64 -1.82
CA LEU A 85 -2.80 -12.66 -3.26
C LEU A 85 -1.60 -12.21 -4.08
N LEU A 86 -0.88 -11.18 -3.63
CA LEU A 86 0.34 -10.72 -4.29
C LEU A 86 1.42 -11.81 -4.31
N GLY A 87 1.63 -12.52 -3.19
CA GLY A 87 2.55 -13.65 -3.13
C GLY A 87 2.14 -14.80 -4.06
N ILE A 88 0.84 -15.12 -4.14
CA ILE A 88 0.30 -16.17 -5.02
C ILE A 88 0.54 -15.83 -6.48
N VAL A 89 0.22 -14.60 -6.89
CA VAL A 89 0.38 -14.17 -8.27
C VAL A 89 1.86 -14.08 -8.66
N MET A 90 2.72 -13.56 -7.76
CA MET A 90 4.17 -13.56 -7.97
C MET A 90 4.73 -14.98 -8.13
N LYS A 91 4.27 -15.92 -7.30
CA LYS A 91 4.65 -17.35 -7.38
C LYS A 91 4.33 -17.91 -8.76
N GLU A 92 3.10 -17.78 -9.24
CA GLU A 92 2.69 -18.35 -10.52
C GLU A 92 3.44 -17.73 -11.70
N ARG A 93 3.63 -16.40 -11.70
CA ARG A 93 4.36 -15.72 -12.78
C ARG A 93 5.83 -16.11 -12.83
N CYS A 94 6.50 -16.15 -11.67
CA CYS A 94 7.91 -16.54 -11.64
C CYS A 94 8.12 -18.04 -11.88
N ARG A 95 7.15 -18.89 -11.53
CA ARG A 95 7.13 -20.31 -11.91
C ARG A 95 7.02 -20.47 -13.42
N ALA A 96 6.11 -19.75 -14.08
CA ALA A 96 5.97 -19.77 -15.54
C ALA A 96 7.24 -19.26 -16.26
N ALA A 97 7.96 -18.32 -15.65
CA ALA A 97 9.24 -17.83 -16.15
C ALA A 97 10.46 -18.74 -15.84
N GLY A 98 10.26 -19.82 -15.07
CA GLY A 98 11.34 -20.75 -14.68
C GLY A 98 12.32 -20.20 -13.64
N ILE A 99 11.92 -19.18 -12.86
CA ILE A 99 12.81 -18.53 -11.87
C ILE A 99 12.45 -18.96 -10.46
N VAL A 100 13.11 -20.04 -10.04
CA VAL A 100 12.90 -20.71 -8.77
C VAL A 100 13.05 -19.77 -7.57
N TYR A 101 14.00 -18.83 -7.57
CA TYR A 101 14.22 -17.93 -6.43
C TYR A 101 13.01 -17.04 -6.13
N PHE A 102 12.43 -16.38 -7.15
CA PHE A 102 11.26 -15.51 -6.93
C PHE A 102 9.97 -16.30 -6.80
N GLU A 103 9.88 -17.48 -7.40
CA GLU A 103 8.80 -18.42 -7.11
C GLU A 103 8.76 -18.73 -5.60
N ARG A 104 9.90 -19.13 -5.02
CA ARG A 104 10.04 -19.38 -3.58
C ARG A 104 9.75 -18.15 -2.74
N LEU A 105 10.24 -16.97 -3.15
CA LEU A 105 9.89 -15.71 -2.49
C LEU A 105 8.37 -15.47 -2.48
N GLY A 106 7.67 -15.78 -3.57
CA GLY A 106 6.20 -15.66 -3.67
C GLY A 106 5.47 -16.59 -2.71
N ILE A 107 5.95 -17.82 -2.56
CA ILE A 107 5.44 -18.80 -1.58
C ILE A 107 5.62 -18.25 -0.16
N VAL A 108 6.80 -17.72 0.17
CA VAL A 108 7.08 -17.14 1.50
C VAL A 108 6.16 -15.93 1.74
N VAL A 109 6.11 -14.96 0.83
CA VAL A 109 5.25 -13.76 0.95
C VAL A 109 3.78 -14.15 1.15
N ALA A 110 3.27 -15.11 0.36
CA ALA A 110 1.90 -15.58 0.49
C ALA A 110 1.66 -16.20 1.87
N SER A 111 2.55 -17.10 2.31
CA SER A 111 2.44 -17.78 3.60
C SER A 111 2.56 -16.83 4.79
N THR A 112 3.45 -15.85 4.75
CA THR A 112 3.60 -14.80 5.76
C THR A 112 2.32 -13.97 5.90
N GLY A 113 1.76 -13.52 4.77
CA GLY A 113 0.50 -12.78 4.78
C GLY A 113 -0.65 -13.58 5.38
N MET A 114 -0.77 -14.86 5.02
CA MET A 114 -1.80 -15.75 5.56
C MET A 114 -1.62 -15.99 7.07
N MET A 115 -0.40 -16.18 7.54
CA MET A 115 -0.11 -16.40 8.96
C MET A 115 -0.38 -15.18 9.83
N ILE A 116 -0.03 -13.97 9.36
CA ILE A 116 -0.31 -12.74 10.11
C ILE A 116 -1.82 -12.47 10.16
N ALA A 117 -2.55 -12.70 9.06
CA ALA A 117 -4.01 -12.59 9.05
C ALA A 117 -4.67 -13.58 10.03
N LEU A 118 -4.21 -14.84 10.07
CA LEU A 118 -4.65 -15.83 11.06
C LEU A 118 -4.31 -15.42 12.49
N PHE A 119 -3.12 -14.88 12.73
CA PHE A 119 -2.72 -14.41 14.05
C PHE A 119 -3.66 -13.32 14.57
N LEU A 120 -4.00 -12.34 13.72
CA LEU A 120 -4.98 -11.31 14.07
C LEU A 120 -6.38 -11.87 14.31
N SER A 121 -6.77 -12.91 13.57
CA SER A 121 -8.02 -13.64 13.81
C SER A 121 -8.08 -14.23 15.21
N VAL A 122 -7.02 -14.94 15.62
CA VAL A 122 -6.94 -15.61 16.92
C VAL A 122 -6.96 -14.58 18.06
N ILE A 123 -6.26 -13.44 17.90
CA ILE A 123 -6.34 -12.35 18.89
C ILE A 123 -7.78 -11.85 19.03
N ALA A 124 -8.45 -11.56 17.90
CA ALA A 124 -9.82 -11.06 17.90
C ALA A 124 -10.78 -12.01 18.61
N LEU A 125 -10.61 -13.31 18.38
CA LEU A 125 -11.40 -14.36 19.02
C LEU A 125 -11.13 -14.45 20.52
N GLY A 126 -9.86 -14.35 20.94
CA GLY A 126 -9.48 -14.43 22.35
C GLY A 126 -9.99 -13.27 23.20
N ILE A 127 -10.14 -12.08 22.61
CA ILE A 127 -10.62 -10.88 23.31
C ILE A 127 -12.16 -10.72 23.23
N THR A 128 -12.82 -11.36 22.26
CA THR A 128 -14.28 -11.26 22.10
C THR A 128 -15.00 -12.15 23.12
N LYS A 129 -15.86 -11.55 23.96
CA LYS A 129 -16.74 -12.27 24.89
C LYS A 129 -18.21 -11.98 24.60
N PRO A 130 -19.11 -12.99 24.59
CA PRO A 130 -18.82 -14.43 24.65
C PRO A 130 -18.09 -14.92 23.38
N VAL A 131 -17.38 -16.05 23.50
CA VAL A 131 -16.58 -16.61 22.40
C VAL A 131 -17.50 -16.97 21.22
N PRO A 132 -17.29 -16.39 20.01
CA PRO A 132 -18.18 -16.62 18.88
C PRO A 132 -17.90 -17.97 18.20
N THR A 133 -18.74 -18.97 18.47
CA THR A 133 -18.58 -20.36 18.00
C THR A 133 -18.37 -20.48 16.49
N ASN A 134 -19.21 -19.84 15.67
CA ASN A 134 -19.11 -19.90 14.20
C ASN A 134 -17.78 -19.33 13.70
N THR A 135 -17.35 -18.22 14.28
CA THR A 135 -16.09 -17.56 13.90
C THR A 135 -14.87 -18.39 14.34
N CYS A 136 -14.95 -19.06 15.50
CA CYS A 136 -13.93 -20.02 15.94
C CYS A 136 -13.83 -21.22 15.00
N MET A 137 -14.95 -21.80 14.56
CA MET A 137 -14.96 -22.90 13.59
C MET A 137 -14.29 -22.48 12.27
N LEU A 138 -14.67 -21.31 11.74
CA LEU A 138 -14.06 -20.77 10.51
C LEU A 138 -12.55 -20.52 10.68
N SER A 139 -12.12 -19.96 11.81
CA SER A 139 -10.70 -19.74 12.08
C SER A 139 -9.93 -21.05 12.27
N GLY A 140 -10.58 -22.09 12.81
CA GLY A 140 -10.01 -23.43 12.91
C GLY A 140 -9.81 -24.05 11.52
N ILE A 141 -10.83 -24.01 10.66
CA ILE A 141 -10.75 -24.51 9.28
C ILE A 141 -9.67 -23.76 8.49
N ALA A 142 -9.65 -22.42 8.57
CA ALA A 142 -8.64 -21.59 7.93
C ALA A 142 -7.22 -21.94 8.43
N GLY A 143 -7.05 -22.04 9.75
CA GLY A 143 -5.80 -22.40 10.39
C GLY A 143 -5.29 -23.78 9.95
N THR A 144 -6.15 -24.80 9.95
CA THR A 144 -5.79 -26.14 9.52
C THR A 144 -5.38 -26.17 8.05
N LEU A 145 -6.13 -25.51 7.16
CA LEU A 145 -5.82 -25.48 5.73
C LEU A 145 -4.52 -24.73 5.43
N ILE A 146 -4.26 -23.61 6.09
CA ILE A 146 -3.03 -22.82 5.92
C ILE A 146 -1.82 -23.59 6.46
N ILE A 147 -1.91 -24.17 7.66
CA ILE A 147 -0.83 -25.00 8.23
C ILE A 147 -0.55 -26.21 7.33
N TYR A 148 -1.60 -26.86 6.80
CA TYR A 148 -1.45 -27.95 5.84
C TYR A 148 -0.72 -27.50 4.57
N THR A 149 -1.11 -26.36 4.00
CA THR A 149 -0.48 -25.79 2.81
C THR A 149 0.99 -25.46 3.06
N MET A 150 1.30 -24.84 4.21
CA MET A 150 2.67 -24.50 4.61
C MET A 150 3.53 -25.75 4.80
N LYS A 151 3.03 -26.76 5.52
CA LYS A 151 3.74 -28.03 5.76
C LYS A 151 4.18 -28.72 4.46
N HIS A 152 3.35 -28.64 3.42
CA HIS A 152 3.61 -29.30 2.14
C HIS A 152 4.30 -28.43 1.09
N SER A 153 4.57 -27.15 1.38
CA SER A 153 5.10 -26.20 0.39
C SER A 153 6.40 -25.52 0.83
N LEU A 154 6.55 -25.27 2.14
CA LEU A 154 7.71 -24.58 2.72
C LEU A 154 8.79 -25.58 3.16
N THR A 155 10.04 -25.19 2.96
CA THR A 155 11.20 -25.82 3.59
C THR A 155 11.34 -25.35 5.04
N VAL A 156 12.15 -26.05 5.84
CA VAL A 156 12.38 -25.69 7.25
C VAL A 156 12.91 -24.26 7.39
N SER A 157 13.82 -23.82 6.51
CA SER A 157 14.33 -22.46 6.52
C SER A 157 13.25 -21.42 6.22
N GLU A 158 12.35 -21.70 5.27
CA GLU A 158 11.25 -20.80 4.93
C GLU A 158 10.20 -20.75 6.05
N VAL A 159 9.97 -21.84 6.78
CA VAL A 159 9.10 -21.85 7.98
C VAL A 159 9.67 -20.95 9.07
N ILE A 160 10.99 -21.03 9.32
CA ILE A 160 11.67 -20.14 10.27
C ILE A 160 11.51 -18.69 9.84
N GLU A 161 11.70 -18.40 8.55
CA GLU A 161 11.53 -17.05 8.01
C GLU A 161 10.13 -16.49 8.26
N VAL A 162 9.07 -17.28 8.01
CA VAL A 162 7.68 -16.87 8.28
C VAL A 162 7.46 -16.58 9.77
N LEU A 163 8.02 -17.40 10.66
CA LEU A 163 7.91 -17.23 12.10
C LEU A 163 8.67 -15.99 12.60
N GLU A 164 9.86 -15.72 12.06
CA GLU A 164 10.63 -14.51 12.37
C GLU A 164 9.88 -13.25 11.95
N VAL A 165 9.30 -13.23 10.74
CA VAL A 165 8.48 -12.09 10.28
C VAL A 165 7.26 -11.89 11.19
N LEU A 166 6.60 -12.96 11.62
CA LEU A 166 5.48 -12.88 12.57
C LEU A 166 5.94 -12.30 13.92
N LEU A 167 7.10 -12.73 14.42
CA LEU A 167 7.66 -12.21 15.68
C LEU A 167 7.98 -10.71 15.57
N ILE A 168 8.65 -10.30 14.49
CA ILE A 168 8.95 -8.89 14.21
C ILE A 168 7.66 -8.08 14.11
N PHE A 169 6.61 -8.62 13.48
CA PHE A 169 5.29 -7.99 13.41
C PHE A 169 4.69 -7.74 14.80
N VAL A 170 4.75 -8.72 15.70
CA VAL A 170 4.25 -8.55 17.08
C VAL A 170 5.02 -7.43 17.80
N TYR A 171 6.36 -7.44 17.75
CA TYR A 171 7.16 -6.40 18.39
C TYR A 171 6.91 -5.01 17.78
N LEU A 172 6.91 -4.92 16.45
CA LEU A 172 6.69 -3.67 15.75
C LEU A 172 5.27 -3.13 16.00
N SER A 173 4.27 -3.99 16.16
CA SER A 173 2.91 -3.57 16.53
C SER A 173 2.87 -2.88 17.89
N MET A 174 3.59 -3.41 18.89
CA MET A 174 3.67 -2.79 20.22
C MET A 174 4.36 -1.43 20.18
N ILE A 175 5.43 -1.30 19.38
CA ILE A 175 6.20 -0.07 19.27
C ILE A 175 5.44 0.98 18.44
N LEU A 176 5.08 0.64 17.19
CA LEU A 176 4.54 1.58 16.22
C LEU A 176 3.16 2.09 16.63
N LEU A 177 2.27 1.19 17.09
CA LEU A 177 0.91 1.60 17.49
C LEU A 177 0.87 2.37 18.80
N TYR A 178 1.89 2.21 19.65
CA TYR A 178 2.07 3.04 20.84
C TYR A 178 2.63 4.43 20.51
N LEU A 179 3.63 4.49 19.62
CA LEU A 179 4.28 5.75 19.22
C LEU A 179 3.41 6.61 18.27
N LEU A 180 2.55 5.98 17.46
CA LEU A 180 1.73 6.64 16.45
C LEU A 180 0.23 6.46 16.73
N PRO A 181 -0.29 6.99 17.86
CA PRO A 181 -1.71 6.88 18.18
C PRO A 181 -2.55 7.61 17.14
N ARG A 182 -3.68 7.00 16.76
CA ARG A 182 -4.69 7.51 15.82
C ARG A 182 -4.17 7.79 14.40
N CYS A 183 -2.98 7.30 14.06
CA CYS A 183 -2.44 7.38 12.70
C CYS A 183 -3.10 6.38 11.76
N PHE A 184 -3.35 5.15 12.24
CA PHE A 184 -3.72 4.02 11.39
C PHE A 184 -5.11 3.51 11.72
N THR A 185 -5.84 3.04 10.71
CA THR A 185 -6.88 2.02 10.93
C THR A 185 -6.24 0.65 11.16
N PRO A 186 -6.96 -0.34 11.71
CA PRO A 186 -6.41 -1.69 11.89
C PRO A 186 -5.91 -2.32 10.58
N GLY A 187 -6.64 -2.11 9.47
CA GLY A 187 -6.24 -2.54 8.14
C GLY A 187 -4.98 -1.84 7.63
N GLU A 188 -4.83 -0.53 7.83
CA GLU A 188 -3.61 0.22 7.48
C GLU A 188 -2.41 -0.29 8.28
N ALA A 189 -2.60 -0.44 9.59
CA ALA A 189 -1.59 -0.96 10.49
C ALA A 189 -1.14 -2.34 10.05
N LEU A 190 -2.08 -3.26 9.76
CA LEU A 190 -1.78 -4.61 9.29
C LEU A 190 -0.91 -4.58 8.03
N LEU A 191 -1.32 -3.82 7.00
CA LEU A 191 -0.62 -3.80 5.73
C LEU A 191 0.80 -3.23 5.86
N ILE A 192 0.95 -2.13 6.59
CA ILE A 192 2.25 -1.45 6.77
C ILE A 192 3.17 -2.24 7.67
N LEU A 193 2.66 -2.73 8.82
CA LEU A 193 3.44 -3.54 9.74
C LEU A 193 3.88 -4.84 9.06
N THR A 194 3.03 -5.49 8.28
CA THR A 194 3.44 -6.71 7.55
C THR A 194 4.55 -6.42 6.55
N GLY A 195 4.40 -5.34 5.75
CA GLY A 195 5.44 -4.94 4.80
C GLY A 195 6.76 -4.58 5.49
N LEU A 196 6.71 -3.79 6.56
CA LEU A 196 7.88 -3.43 7.34
C LEU A 196 8.54 -4.65 8.01
N SER A 197 7.76 -5.55 8.60
CA SER A 197 8.29 -6.76 9.24
C SER A 197 8.96 -7.68 8.24
N PHE A 198 8.37 -7.85 7.04
CA PHE A 198 8.98 -8.64 5.99
C PHE A 198 10.30 -8.02 5.54
N VAL A 199 10.32 -6.71 5.24
CA VAL A 199 11.55 -6.02 4.84
C VAL A 199 12.61 -6.10 5.95
N LEU A 200 12.26 -5.81 7.20
CA LEU A 200 13.18 -5.88 8.34
C LEU A 200 13.79 -7.27 8.47
N ASN A 201 13.00 -8.33 8.31
CA ASN A 201 13.50 -9.70 8.35
C ASN A 201 14.57 -9.95 7.27
N GLN A 202 14.29 -9.52 6.04
CA GLN A 202 15.24 -9.63 4.94
C GLN A 202 16.53 -8.82 5.16
N LEU A 203 16.44 -7.71 5.88
CA LEU A 203 17.59 -6.87 6.23
C LEU A 203 18.42 -7.51 7.36
N ILE A 204 17.77 -8.07 8.39
CA ILE A 204 18.42 -8.73 9.54
C ILE A 204 19.17 -10.00 9.12
N ASN A 205 18.58 -10.79 8.22
CA ASN A 205 19.17 -12.03 7.72
C ASN A 205 20.07 -11.80 6.48
N GLY A 206 20.11 -10.57 5.99
CA GLY A 206 21.02 -10.17 4.93
C GLY A 206 22.48 -9.95 5.40
N PRO A 207 23.42 -9.75 4.46
CA PRO A 207 24.81 -9.38 4.72
C PRO A 207 24.98 -8.10 5.56
N ALA A 208 23.95 -7.27 5.65
CA ALA A 208 23.95 -6.08 6.50
C ALA A 208 23.34 -6.30 7.91
N GLY A 209 22.88 -7.51 8.21
CA GLY A 209 22.33 -7.90 9.51
C GLY A 209 23.24 -7.61 10.71
N PRO A 210 24.56 -7.84 10.63
CA PRO A 210 25.48 -7.51 11.73
C PRO A 210 25.53 -6.01 12.05
N LEU A 211 25.47 -5.13 11.03
CA LEU A 211 25.45 -3.67 11.19
C LEU A 211 24.16 -3.19 11.87
N LEU A 212 23.02 -3.75 11.48
CA LEU A 212 21.72 -3.45 12.09
C LEU A 212 21.64 -3.87 13.56
N ARG A 213 22.19 -5.04 13.91
CA ARG A 213 22.26 -5.49 15.33
C ARG A 213 23.13 -4.57 16.18
N GLY A 214 24.22 -4.05 15.63
CA GLY A 214 25.07 -3.05 16.31
C GLY A 214 24.39 -1.70 16.50
N ALA A 215 23.49 -1.30 15.59
CA ALA A 215 22.78 -0.03 15.64
C ALA A 215 21.77 0.06 16.81
N PHE A 216 21.11 -1.04 17.16
CA PHE A 216 20.15 -1.08 18.29
C PHE A 216 20.81 -0.82 19.65
N PHE A 217 22.12 -1.05 19.77
CA PHE A 217 22.86 -0.81 21.02
C PHE A 217 23.06 0.68 21.34
N PHE A 218 22.83 1.57 20.37
CA PHE A 218 23.09 3.01 20.48
C PHE A 218 21.81 3.88 20.46
N MET A 219 20.62 3.27 20.56
CA MET A 219 19.32 3.95 20.39
C MET A 219 18.79 4.64 21.66
N ASP A 220 19.65 4.92 22.65
CA ASP A 220 19.34 5.80 23.77
C ASP A 220 20.11 7.11 23.59
N SER A 221 19.42 8.24 23.39
CA SER A 221 20.14 9.52 23.31
C SER A 221 19.26 10.77 23.38
N THR A 222 19.79 11.75 24.12
CA THR A 222 19.24 13.10 24.27
C THR A 222 20.15 14.18 23.66
N THR A 223 21.16 13.82 22.87
CA THR A 223 22.25 14.72 22.44
C THR A 223 22.32 14.94 20.91
N TRP A 224 22.94 16.03 20.47
CA TRP A 224 23.07 16.35 19.03
C TRP A 224 23.92 15.32 18.24
N THR A 225 24.85 14.65 18.91
CA THR A 225 25.63 13.55 18.34
C THR A 225 24.74 12.39 17.89
N SER A 226 23.60 12.17 18.54
CA SER A 226 22.67 11.13 18.14
C SER A 226 21.78 11.50 16.98
N SER A 227 21.51 12.79 16.76
CA SER A 227 20.83 13.27 15.56
C SER A 227 21.74 13.11 14.33
N MET A 228 23.02 13.48 14.43
CA MET A 228 23.99 13.19 13.38
C MET A 228 24.18 11.69 13.16
N PHE A 229 24.25 10.90 14.24
CA PHE A 229 24.33 9.46 14.16
C PHE A 229 23.07 8.86 13.53
N PHE A 230 21.87 9.35 13.84
CA PHE A 230 20.61 8.93 13.23
C PHE A 230 20.59 9.21 11.73
N HIS A 231 21.03 10.38 11.27
CA HIS A 231 21.07 10.70 9.83
C HIS A 231 22.14 9.89 9.10
N MET A 232 23.31 9.72 9.70
CA MET A 232 24.37 8.87 9.17
C MET A 232 23.94 7.40 9.15
N MET A 233 23.26 6.93 10.19
CA MET A 233 22.66 5.59 10.26
C MET A 233 21.53 5.42 9.25
N THR A 234 20.69 6.43 9.03
CA THR A 234 19.64 6.40 7.99
C THR A 234 20.27 6.32 6.61
N ALA A 235 21.36 7.04 6.36
CA ALA A 235 22.13 6.95 5.12
C ALA A 235 22.83 5.59 4.97
N VAL A 236 23.40 5.04 6.05
CA VAL A 236 24.02 3.70 6.08
C VAL A 236 22.97 2.60 5.91
N LEU A 237 21.78 2.73 6.49
CA LEU A 237 20.65 1.82 6.31
C LEU A 237 20.13 1.87 4.88
N SER A 238 19.91 3.07 4.31
CA SER A 238 19.42 3.22 2.94
C SER A 238 20.44 2.81 1.87
N LEU A 239 21.72 3.21 2.01
CA LEU A 239 22.77 2.92 1.02
C LEU A 239 23.52 1.62 1.27
N GLY A 240 23.68 1.21 2.53
CA GLY A 240 24.42 0.00 2.92
C GLY A 240 23.53 -1.22 3.13
N VAL A 241 22.22 -1.05 3.31
CA VAL A 241 21.31 -2.18 3.64
C VAL A 241 20.19 -2.32 2.61
N VAL A 242 19.43 -1.26 2.36
CA VAL A 242 18.35 -1.27 1.36
C VAL A 242 18.91 -1.42 -0.05
N MET A 243 19.96 -0.70 -0.42
CA MET A 243 20.58 -0.82 -1.75
C MET A 243 21.14 -2.22 -2.06
N PRO A 244 21.91 -2.88 -1.18
CA PRO A 244 22.36 -4.26 -1.40
C PRO A 244 21.24 -5.31 -1.31
N TRP A 245 20.17 -5.03 -0.57
CA TRP A 245 18.96 -5.87 -0.58
C TRP A 245 18.23 -5.76 -1.92
N LEU A 246 17.97 -4.55 -2.39
CA LEU A 246 17.42 -4.28 -3.73
C LEU A 246 18.35 -4.85 -4.82
N TYR A 247 19.67 -4.79 -4.65
CA TYR A 247 20.63 -5.43 -5.55
C TYR A 247 20.42 -6.93 -5.65
N ARG A 248 20.18 -7.60 -4.51
CA ARG A 248 19.89 -9.04 -4.49
C ARG A 248 18.51 -9.36 -5.05
N LEU A 249 17.50 -8.55 -4.71
CA LEU A 249 16.13 -8.70 -5.19
C LEU A 249 16.01 -8.42 -6.70
N ILE A 250 16.81 -7.52 -7.27
CA ILE A 250 16.73 -7.17 -8.70
C ILE A 250 17.83 -7.89 -9.50
N ARG A 251 18.83 -8.48 -8.81
CA ARG A 251 20.07 -9.06 -9.36
C ARG A 251 20.83 -8.07 -10.28
N ARG A 252 20.65 -6.76 -10.05
CA ARG A 252 21.33 -5.64 -10.74
C ARG A 252 21.47 -4.47 -9.78
N ASN A 253 22.42 -3.58 -10.03
CA ASN A 253 22.54 -2.33 -9.28
C ASN A 253 21.24 -1.50 -9.42
N PRO A 254 20.49 -1.24 -8.32
CA PRO A 254 19.17 -0.61 -8.40
C PRO A 254 19.21 0.78 -9.02
N LEU A 255 20.28 1.56 -8.78
CA LEU A 255 20.44 2.88 -9.37
C LEU A 255 20.70 2.80 -10.87
N THR A 256 21.54 1.86 -11.32
CA THR A 256 21.79 1.67 -12.76
C THR A 256 20.57 1.07 -13.43
N TRP A 257 19.85 0.17 -12.76
CA TRP A 257 18.57 -0.38 -13.23
C TRP A 257 17.51 0.70 -13.36
N LEU A 258 17.42 1.63 -12.40
CA LEU A 258 16.49 2.76 -12.42
C LEU A 258 16.82 3.70 -13.58
N PHE A 259 18.08 4.06 -13.74
CA PHE A 259 18.52 4.87 -14.87
C PHE A 259 18.23 4.17 -16.21
N GLN A 260 18.50 2.87 -16.31
CA GLN A 260 18.17 2.06 -17.49
C GLN A 260 16.65 1.93 -17.69
N LEU A 261 15.84 1.88 -16.63
CA LEU A 261 14.38 1.86 -16.70
C LEU A 261 13.84 3.16 -17.26
N LEU A 262 14.30 4.30 -16.74
CA LEU A 262 13.87 5.63 -17.15
C LEU A 262 14.28 5.95 -18.60
N SER A 263 15.43 5.46 -19.04
CA SER A 263 15.95 5.65 -20.41
C SER A 263 15.52 4.56 -21.41
N GLN A 264 14.78 3.54 -20.97
CA GLN A 264 14.51 2.36 -21.79
C GLN A 264 13.61 2.62 -23.00
N THR A 265 12.59 3.46 -22.84
CA THR A 265 11.56 3.67 -23.87
C THR A 265 11.38 5.15 -24.14
N GLN A 266 11.08 5.49 -25.39
CA GLN A 266 10.82 6.87 -25.81
C GLN A 266 9.69 7.48 -24.97
N LEU A 267 8.63 6.73 -24.67
CA LEU A 267 7.55 7.20 -23.78
C LEU A 267 8.06 7.60 -22.40
N ARG A 268 8.93 6.80 -21.76
CA ARG A 268 9.43 7.14 -20.41
C ARG A 268 10.28 8.39 -20.42
N ILE A 269 11.03 8.63 -21.49
CA ILE A 269 11.77 9.88 -21.70
C ILE A 269 10.79 11.04 -21.89
N HIS A 270 9.76 10.89 -22.74
CA HIS A 270 8.73 11.93 -22.93
C HIS A 270 7.96 12.22 -21.64
N LEU A 271 7.62 11.19 -20.86
CA LEU A 271 7.01 11.33 -19.53
C LEU A 271 7.97 12.03 -18.57
N LEU A 272 9.25 11.66 -18.53
CA LEU A 272 10.23 12.33 -17.69
C LEU A 272 10.37 13.81 -18.09
N CYS A 273 10.40 14.12 -19.38
CA CYS A 273 10.40 15.49 -19.90
C CYS A 273 9.10 16.22 -19.54
N TYR A 274 7.95 15.57 -19.67
CA TYR A 274 6.64 16.13 -19.31
C TYR A 274 6.54 16.41 -17.81
N TRP A 275 6.93 15.48 -16.96
CA TRP A 275 6.93 15.64 -15.50
C TRP A 275 7.97 16.67 -15.05
N THR A 276 9.15 16.72 -15.68
CA THR A 276 10.13 17.77 -15.39
C THR A 276 9.63 19.13 -15.87
N LEU A 277 8.91 19.20 -17.00
CA LEU A 277 8.28 20.43 -17.50
C LEU A 277 7.10 20.87 -16.64
N LEU A 278 6.24 19.95 -16.18
CA LEU A 278 5.17 20.24 -15.22
C LEU A 278 5.74 20.70 -13.89
N ALA A 279 6.77 20.04 -13.37
CA ALA A 279 7.45 20.45 -12.15
C ALA A 279 8.13 21.81 -12.32
N ALA A 280 8.74 22.06 -13.49
CA ALA A 280 9.32 23.35 -13.83
C ALA A 280 8.24 24.44 -13.99
N LEU A 281 7.08 24.13 -14.58
CA LEU A 281 5.95 25.04 -14.75
C LEU A 281 5.30 25.35 -13.40
N ALA A 282 5.08 24.35 -12.55
CA ALA A 282 4.63 24.55 -11.18
C ALA A 282 5.65 25.42 -10.41
N CYS A 283 6.94 25.16 -10.58
CA CYS A 283 7.99 26.02 -10.04
C CYS A 283 7.91 27.44 -10.60
N ALA A 284 7.72 27.61 -11.90
CA ALA A 284 7.61 28.89 -12.57
C ALA A 284 6.37 29.67 -12.12
N ILE A 285 5.23 29.01 -11.93
CA ILE A 285 3.99 29.60 -11.40
C ILE A 285 4.21 30.06 -9.96
N VAL A 286 4.83 29.24 -9.10
CA VAL A 286 5.15 29.66 -7.73
C VAL A 286 6.18 30.79 -7.72
N LEU A 287 7.16 30.79 -8.64
CA LEU A 287 8.11 31.90 -8.81
C LEU A 287 7.39 33.17 -9.26
N TYR A 288 6.54 33.08 -10.27
CA TYR A 288 5.77 34.18 -10.85
C TYR A 288 4.79 34.76 -9.82
N GLN A 289 4.08 33.92 -9.07
CA GLN A 289 3.21 34.35 -7.98
C GLN A 289 4.01 35.04 -6.86
N ASN A 290 5.21 34.54 -6.53
CA ASN A 290 6.09 35.19 -5.55
C ASN A 290 6.65 36.53 -6.06
N ILE A 291 7.01 36.62 -7.34
CA ILE A 291 7.49 37.87 -7.98
C ILE A 291 6.34 38.89 -8.09
N LYS A 292 5.14 38.46 -8.47
CA LYS A 292 3.94 39.31 -8.55
C LYS A 292 3.48 39.79 -7.17
N ARG A 293 3.58 38.94 -6.12
CA ARG A 293 3.38 39.35 -4.71
C ARG A 293 4.43 40.35 -4.23
N SER A 294 5.63 40.39 -4.82
CA SER A 294 6.67 41.36 -4.50
C SER A 294 6.36 42.78 -5.00
N SER A 295 5.41 42.95 -5.93
CA SER A 295 5.01 44.28 -6.43
C SER A 295 3.91 44.94 -5.58
N GLY A 296 3.37 44.23 -4.57
CA GLY A 296 2.35 44.73 -3.66
C GLY A 296 2.66 44.33 -2.21
N SER A 297 3.29 45.24 -1.47
CA SER A 297 3.62 45.21 -0.04
C SER A 297 4.97 44.58 0.38
N LYS A 298 5.68 45.32 1.24
CA LYS A 298 7.00 45.02 1.80
C LYS A 298 6.92 43.87 2.82
N LYS A 299 7.36 42.65 2.47
CA LYS A 299 8.22 41.79 3.34
C LYS A 299 8.70 40.48 2.68
N HIS A 300 10.01 40.28 2.81
CA HIS A 300 10.88 39.10 2.69
C HIS A 300 10.72 38.07 1.55
N GLN A 301 11.77 38.09 0.73
CA GLN A 301 12.12 37.25 -0.41
C GLN A 301 12.73 35.92 0.06
N ALA A 302 12.42 34.79 -0.60
CA ALA A 302 13.11 33.51 -0.40
C ALA A 302 13.82 33.09 -1.70
N SER A 303 15.10 32.71 -1.60
CA SER A 303 15.99 32.42 -2.73
C SER A 303 15.80 31.02 -3.31
N THR A 304 16.30 30.77 -4.51
CA THR A 304 16.18 29.50 -5.25
C THR A 304 16.89 28.31 -4.59
N LEU A 305 17.76 28.56 -3.59
CA LEU A 305 18.29 27.53 -2.69
C LEU A 305 17.18 26.96 -1.77
N THR A 306 16.20 27.78 -1.41
CA THR A 306 15.06 27.47 -0.52
C THR A 306 14.12 26.38 -1.07
N ARG A 307 14.16 26.04 -2.37
CA ARG A 307 13.33 24.97 -2.97
C ARG A 307 13.98 23.59 -3.02
N LYS A 308 15.30 23.50 -3.11
CA LYS A 308 16.01 22.25 -2.79
C LYS A 308 15.98 22.00 -1.28
N TYR A 309 16.07 23.09 -0.51
CA TYR A 309 15.66 23.06 0.87
C TYR A 309 14.17 22.75 1.04
N PHE A 310 13.22 23.08 0.16
CA PHE A 310 11.78 22.76 0.37
C PHE A 310 11.51 21.25 0.47
N HIS A 311 12.14 20.39 -0.34
CA HIS A 311 11.96 18.94 -0.16
C HIS A 311 12.67 18.42 1.10
N PHE A 312 13.87 18.93 1.40
CA PHE A 312 14.58 18.63 2.64
C PHE A 312 13.87 19.20 3.89
N ILE A 313 13.21 20.35 3.74
CA ILE A 313 12.40 21.10 4.69
C ILE A 313 11.06 20.42 4.79
N VAL A 314 10.46 19.79 3.80
CA VAL A 314 9.24 19.00 4.00
C VAL A 314 9.57 17.88 4.99
N VAL A 315 10.63 17.11 4.73
CA VAL A 315 11.11 16.07 5.66
C VAL A 315 11.51 16.67 7.03
N ALA A 316 12.25 17.77 7.07
CA ALA A 316 12.63 18.44 8.31
C ALA A 316 11.47 19.21 8.99
N THR A 317 10.40 19.55 8.27
CA THR A 317 9.16 20.23 8.72
C THR A 317 8.25 19.22 9.34
N TYR A 318 8.17 18.00 8.81
CA TYR A 318 7.55 16.88 9.52
C TYR A 318 8.19 16.71 10.90
N TYR A 319 9.52 16.77 10.95
CA TYR A 319 10.28 16.65 12.19
C TYR A 319 10.12 17.89 13.12
N VAL A 320 10.30 19.10 12.60
CA VAL A 320 10.16 20.39 13.31
C VAL A 320 8.72 20.66 13.76
N ARG A 321 7.70 20.19 13.02
CA ARG A 321 6.28 20.26 13.40
C ARG A 321 5.93 19.21 14.45
N TYR A 322 6.42 17.98 14.30
CA TYR A 322 6.20 16.90 15.27
C TYR A 322 6.79 17.29 16.63
N PHE A 323 8.03 17.78 16.66
CA PHE A 323 8.72 18.25 17.87
C PHE A 323 8.44 19.72 18.23
N THR A 324 7.59 20.43 17.49
CA THR A 324 7.23 21.84 17.74
C THR A 324 8.44 22.78 17.94
N ILE A 325 9.51 22.57 17.17
CA ILE A 325 10.78 23.30 17.34
C ILE A 325 10.59 24.78 16.97
N LYS A 326 10.86 25.68 17.92
CA LYS A 326 10.78 27.14 17.71
C LYS A 326 11.89 27.61 16.77
N PRO A 327 11.65 28.67 15.94
CA PRO A 327 10.46 29.52 15.90
C PRO A 327 9.36 29.07 14.90
N PHE A 328 9.62 28.08 14.04
CA PHE A 328 8.77 27.79 12.87
C PHE A 328 7.66 26.75 13.10
N GLY A 329 7.71 25.97 14.19
CA GLY A 329 6.78 24.86 14.42
C GLY A 329 5.30 25.25 14.45
N GLN A 330 4.96 26.40 15.04
CA GLN A 330 3.56 26.87 15.12
C GLN A 330 3.03 27.38 13.78
N THR A 331 3.81 28.17 13.06
CA THR A 331 3.44 28.70 11.73
C THR A 331 3.28 27.57 10.70
N LEU A 332 4.16 26.57 10.74
CA LEU A 332 4.08 25.40 9.87
C LEU A 332 2.85 24.56 10.17
N ARG A 333 2.48 24.38 11.45
CA ARG A 333 1.28 23.62 11.83
C ARG A 333 -0.01 24.28 11.30
N GLN A 334 -0.10 25.61 11.29
CA GLN A 334 -1.27 26.35 10.77
C GLN A 334 -1.35 26.36 9.24
N LEU A 335 -0.22 26.44 8.53
CA LEU A 335 -0.23 26.39 7.06
C LEU A 335 -0.56 24.98 6.54
N LEU A 336 -0.02 23.95 7.19
CA LEU A 336 -0.24 22.57 6.77
C LEU A 336 -1.63 22.06 7.14
N SER A 337 -2.28 22.60 8.18
CA SER A 337 -3.62 22.16 8.60
C SER A 337 -4.70 22.36 7.52
N LEU A 338 -4.46 23.23 6.54
CA LEU A 338 -5.35 23.44 5.39
C LEU A 338 -5.34 22.27 4.38
N PHE A 339 -4.33 21.40 4.44
CA PHE A 339 -4.13 20.26 3.54
C PHE A 339 -4.25 18.90 4.26
N LEU A 340 -4.65 18.91 5.53
CA LEU A 340 -4.89 17.69 6.30
C LEU A 340 -6.35 17.28 6.14
N ASP A 341 -6.56 15.99 5.95
CA ASP A 341 -7.88 15.38 5.96
C ASP A 341 -8.04 14.47 7.19
N GLU A 342 -9.23 13.87 7.37
CA GLU A 342 -9.56 12.91 8.43
C GLU A 342 -8.52 11.78 8.55
N ARG A 343 -7.83 11.44 7.46
CA ARG A 343 -6.78 10.40 7.39
C ARG A 343 -5.48 10.79 8.10
N ASP A 344 -5.21 12.09 8.23
CA ASP A 344 -3.98 12.62 8.85
C ASP A 344 -4.24 13.11 10.28
N SER A 345 -5.16 12.44 10.98
CA SER A 345 -5.57 12.74 12.37
C SER A 345 -4.49 12.48 13.42
N GLY A 346 -3.47 11.70 13.07
CA GLY A 346 -2.35 11.36 13.94
C GLY A 346 -1.16 12.31 13.80
N PRO A 347 -0.07 12.07 14.57
CA PRO A 347 1.16 12.86 14.46
C PRO A 347 1.83 12.82 13.08
N LEU A 348 1.60 11.74 12.32
CA LEU A 348 2.16 11.51 10.99
C LEU A 348 1.10 11.76 9.92
N ILE A 349 1.49 12.43 8.84
CA ILE A 349 0.65 12.57 7.65
C ILE A 349 1.02 11.42 6.72
N LEU A 350 0.08 10.51 6.54
CA LEU A 350 0.30 9.25 5.83
C LEU A 350 -0.12 9.33 4.38
N THR A 351 -1.06 10.22 4.05
CA THR A 351 -1.63 10.33 2.70
C THR A 351 -0.57 10.50 1.61
N HIS A 352 0.43 11.35 1.85
CA HIS A 352 1.52 11.61 0.90
C HIS A 352 2.48 10.42 0.77
N ILE A 353 2.71 9.69 1.88
CA ILE A 353 3.54 8.49 1.89
C ILE A 353 2.82 7.37 1.13
N TYR A 354 1.51 7.19 1.36
CA TYR A 354 0.71 6.20 0.65
C TYR A 354 0.63 6.48 -0.84
N LEU A 355 0.46 7.74 -1.23
CA LEU A 355 0.45 8.10 -2.65
C LEU A 355 1.79 7.82 -3.32
N LEU A 356 2.92 8.18 -2.67
CA LEU A 356 4.25 7.87 -3.21
C LEU A 356 4.49 6.37 -3.31
N LEU A 357 4.14 5.62 -2.26
CA LEU A 357 4.29 4.17 -2.24
C LEU A 357 3.37 3.50 -3.27
N GLY A 358 2.08 3.83 -3.31
CA GLY A 358 1.13 3.24 -4.26
C GLY A 358 1.48 3.50 -5.73
N MET A 359 2.01 4.68 -6.04
CA MET A 359 2.46 5.02 -7.40
C MET A 359 3.75 4.28 -7.79
N SER A 360 4.69 4.12 -6.86
CA SER A 360 6.03 3.59 -7.16
C SER A 360 6.14 2.09 -6.97
N PHE A 361 5.46 1.52 -5.97
CA PHE A 361 5.62 0.14 -5.52
C PHE A 361 5.36 -0.91 -6.61
N PRO A 362 4.31 -0.79 -7.47
CA PRO A 362 4.07 -1.76 -8.53
C PRO A 362 5.19 -1.90 -9.56
N VAL A 363 6.01 -0.86 -9.73
CA VAL A 363 7.19 -0.89 -10.60
C VAL A 363 8.26 -1.87 -10.08
N TRP A 364 8.33 -2.06 -8.77
CA TRP A 364 9.29 -2.95 -8.10
C TRP A 364 8.74 -4.36 -7.88
N LEU A 365 7.41 -4.51 -7.89
CA LEU A 365 6.73 -5.79 -7.69
C LEU A 365 6.87 -6.77 -8.86
N VAL A 366 7.32 -6.30 -10.01
CA VAL A 366 7.67 -7.15 -11.15
C VAL A 366 9.18 -7.36 -11.19
N PRO A 367 9.72 -8.51 -10.73
CA PRO A 367 11.12 -8.82 -10.94
C PRO A 367 11.36 -8.94 -12.45
N ARG A 368 12.13 -8.02 -13.05
CA ARG A 368 12.55 -8.10 -14.46
C ARG A 368 13.12 -9.47 -14.86
N PRO A 369 13.80 -10.24 -13.99
CA PRO A 369 14.17 -11.60 -14.33
C PRO A 369 12.96 -12.47 -14.68
N CYS A 370 11.83 -12.37 -13.95
CA CYS A 370 10.59 -13.10 -14.24
C CYS A 370 9.84 -12.56 -15.47
N ALA A 371 10.38 -11.53 -16.13
CA ALA A 371 9.89 -10.97 -17.37
C ALA A 371 11.07 -10.68 -18.35
N PRO A 372 11.79 -11.72 -18.83
CA PRO A 372 12.88 -11.51 -19.79
C PRO A 372 12.34 -10.87 -21.08
N LYS A 373 13.21 -10.16 -21.82
CA LYS A 373 12.85 -9.32 -22.99
C LYS A 373 11.75 -9.98 -23.86
N GLY A 374 10.51 -9.48 -23.73
CA GLY A 374 9.31 -9.96 -24.43
C GLY A 374 8.22 -10.66 -23.59
N ALA A 375 8.34 -10.81 -22.26
CA ALA A 375 7.59 -11.84 -21.53
C ALA A 375 6.29 -11.46 -20.77
N LEU A 376 6.04 -10.19 -20.42
CA LEU A 376 4.72 -9.81 -19.91
C LEU A 376 3.83 -9.45 -21.11
N THR A 377 3.11 -10.43 -21.61
CA THR A 377 2.14 -10.28 -22.70
C THR A 377 0.74 -10.10 -22.13
N GLY A 378 -0.15 -9.48 -22.89
CA GLY A 378 -1.53 -9.24 -22.44
C GLY A 378 -1.61 -8.21 -21.32
N ALA A 379 -2.53 -8.43 -20.38
CA ALA A 379 -2.79 -7.51 -19.28
C ALA A 379 -1.57 -7.32 -18.36
N GLY A 380 -0.70 -8.33 -18.26
CA GLY A 380 0.51 -8.28 -17.43
C GLY A 380 1.50 -7.19 -17.85
N ALA A 381 1.49 -6.77 -19.12
CA ALA A 381 2.31 -5.67 -19.60
C ALA A 381 2.00 -4.34 -18.89
N LEU A 382 0.77 -4.18 -18.39
CA LEU A 382 0.29 -2.99 -17.68
C LEU A 382 0.56 -3.03 -16.17
N ALA A 383 1.00 -4.17 -15.62
CA ALA A 383 1.18 -4.34 -14.18
C ALA A 383 2.11 -3.32 -13.50
N PRO A 384 3.24 -2.88 -14.13
CA PRO A 384 4.08 -1.80 -13.59
C PRO A 384 3.40 -0.42 -13.60
N TYR A 385 2.41 -0.22 -14.47
CA TYR A 385 1.66 1.03 -14.61
C TYR A 385 0.44 1.11 -13.67
N SER A 386 0.10 0.03 -12.96
CA SER A 386 -1.06 -0.05 -12.08
C SER A 386 -1.15 1.09 -11.05
N GLY A 387 -0.04 1.56 -10.49
CA GLY A 387 -0.03 2.72 -9.60
C GLY A 387 -0.50 4.00 -10.29
N VAL A 388 0.07 4.27 -11.47
CA VAL A 388 -0.30 5.43 -12.29
C VAL A 388 -1.75 5.32 -12.77
N LEU A 389 -2.19 4.14 -13.21
CA LEU A 389 -3.55 3.91 -13.67
C LEU A 389 -4.57 4.08 -12.54
N ALA A 390 -4.39 3.40 -11.40
CA ALA A 390 -5.36 3.41 -10.31
C ALA A 390 -5.42 4.77 -9.59
N VAL A 391 -4.27 5.34 -9.19
CA VAL A 391 -4.23 6.55 -8.35
C VAL A 391 -3.95 7.80 -9.18
N GLY A 392 -2.93 7.74 -10.06
CA GLY A 392 -2.53 8.88 -10.87
C GLY A 392 -3.57 9.33 -11.89
N VAL A 393 -4.35 8.39 -12.44
CA VAL A 393 -5.42 8.67 -13.41
C VAL A 393 -6.78 8.43 -12.78
N GLY A 394 -7.06 7.22 -12.29
CA GLY A 394 -8.37 6.82 -11.77
C GLY A 394 -8.87 7.71 -10.64
N ASP A 395 -8.22 7.64 -9.47
CA ASP A 395 -8.62 8.41 -8.27
C ASP A 395 -8.60 9.93 -8.52
N SER A 396 -7.61 10.41 -9.28
CA SER A 396 -7.50 11.83 -9.63
C SER A 396 -8.69 12.32 -10.48
N VAL A 397 -9.06 11.58 -11.52
CA VAL A 397 -10.20 11.93 -12.39
C VAL A 397 -11.52 11.75 -11.65
N ALA A 398 -11.69 10.67 -10.88
CA ALA A 398 -12.87 10.47 -10.02
C ALA A 398 -13.07 11.64 -9.06
N SER A 399 -11.99 12.15 -8.46
CA SER A 399 -12.06 13.28 -7.54
C SER A 399 -12.42 14.60 -8.24
N ILE A 400 -11.86 14.86 -9.42
CA ILE A 400 -12.17 16.08 -10.20
C ILE A 400 -13.62 16.06 -10.70
N PHE A 401 -14.02 15.02 -11.43
CA PHE A 401 -15.35 14.94 -12.02
C PHE A 401 -16.42 14.61 -10.98
N GLY A 402 -16.10 13.78 -9.99
CA GLY A 402 -17.03 13.44 -8.93
C GLY A 402 -17.36 14.61 -8.00
N SER A 403 -16.44 15.56 -7.80
CA SER A 403 -16.70 16.77 -7.01
C SER A 403 -17.34 17.92 -7.79
N THR A 404 -17.15 17.97 -9.11
CA THR A 404 -17.65 19.05 -9.97
C THR A 404 -18.97 18.72 -10.67
N MET A 405 -19.16 17.47 -11.08
CA MET A 405 -20.28 17.00 -11.89
C MET A 405 -21.04 15.82 -11.25
N GLY A 406 -20.62 15.37 -10.07
CA GLY A 406 -21.24 14.22 -9.41
C GLY A 406 -22.55 14.57 -8.71
N GLU A 407 -23.65 13.99 -9.19
CA GLU A 407 -24.98 14.17 -8.62
C GLU A 407 -25.42 12.91 -7.86
N VAL A 408 -25.20 11.73 -8.44
CA VAL A 408 -25.64 10.44 -7.89
C VAL A 408 -24.55 9.85 -7.00
N LYS A 409 -24.79 9.84 -5.69
CA LYS A 409 -23.87 9.22 -4.72
C LYS A 409 -24.09 7.72 -4.59
N TRP A 410 -22.99 6.98 -4.41
CA TRP A 410 -23.08 5.57 -4.06
C TRP A 410 -23.71 5.38 -2.66
N PRO A 411 -24.55 4.35 -2.45
CA PRO A 411 -25.20 4.11 -1.17
C PRO A 411 -24.20 3.98 -0.01
N GLY A 412 -24.30 4.89 0.96
CA GLY A 412 -23.49 4.87 2.17
C GLY A 412 -22.06 5.40 2.00
N THR A 413 -21.71 6.01 0.86
CA THR A 413 -20.40 6.63 0.65
C THR A 413 -20.52 8.10 0.22
N LYS A 414 -19.42 8.86 0.34
CA LYS A 414 -19.33 10.23 -0.17
C LYS A 414 -19.00 10.27 -1.67
N LYS A 415 -18.69 9.12 -2.28
CA LYS A 415 -18.23 8.97 -3.67
C LYS A 415 -19.42 8.95 -4.62
N THR A 416 -19.22 9.39 -5.85
CA THR A 416 -20.28 9.56 -6.86
C THR A 416 -20.15 8.54 -7.99
N PHE A 417 -21.28 8.12 -8.53
CA PHE A 417 -21.37 7.21 -9.67
C PHE A 417 -20.64 7.78 -10.90
N GLU A 418 -20.84 9.08 -11.16
CA GLU A 418 -20.21 9.81 -12.26
C GLU A 418 -18.69 9.87 -12.07
N GLY A 419 -18.23 10.06 -10.82
CA GLY A 419 -16.82 9.97 -10.45
C GLY A 419 -16.23 8.60 -10.82
N THR A 420 -16.88 7.51 -10.39
CA THR A 420 -16.45 6.14 -10.69
C THR A 420 -16.43 5.86 -12.20
N MET A 421 -17.47 6.25 -12.95
CA MET A 421 -17.52 6.06 -14.40
C MET A 421 -16.43 6.88 -15.12
N SER A 422 -16.23 8.13 -14.73
CA SER A 422 -15.17 8.98 -15.30
C SER A 422 -13.77 8.39 -15.08
N ALA A 423 -13.53 7.78 -13.91
CA ALA A 423 -12.29 7.07 -13.62
C ALA A 423 -12.09 5.83 -14.50
N ILE A 424 -13.14 5.05 -14.76
CA ILE A 424 -13.07 3.89 -15.68
C ILE A 424 -12.71 4.38 -17.10
N PHE A 425 -13.42 5.39 -17.61
CA PHE A 425 -13.14 5.95 -18.94
C PHE A 425 -11.72 6.51 -19.05
N ALA A 426 -11.27 7.28 -18.05
CA ALA A 426 -9.93 7.85 -18.07
C ALA A 426 -8.83 6.80 -17.99
N GLN A 427 -9.02 5.73 -17.19
CA GLN A 427 -8.08 4.61 -17.15
C GLN A 427 -8.01 3.86 -18.48
N ILE A 428 -9.13 3.64 -19.17
CA ILE A 428 -9.15 3.04 -20.52
C ILE A 428 -8.39 3.91 -21.53
N ILE A 429 -8.63 5.23 -21.51
CA ILE A 429 -7.89 6.18 -22.36
C ILE A 429 -6.39 6.14 -22.02
N ALA A 430 -6.02 6.10 -20.74
CA ALA A 430 -4.63 6.01 -20.31
C ALA A 430 -3.97 4.71 -20.78
N VAL A 431 -4.68 3.57 -20.73
CA VAL A 431 -4.20 2.30 -21.31
C VAL A 431 -3.98 2.45 -22.81
N ALA A 432 -4.91 3.05 -23.56
CA ALA A 432 -4.75 3.27 -24.99
C ALA A 432 -3.52 4.15 -25.29
N LEU A 433 -3.31 5.22 -24.52
CA LEU A 433 -2.12 6.07 -24.64
C LEU A 433 -0.83 5.30 -24.33
N ILE A 434 -0.81 4.46 -23.29
CA ILE A 434 0.35 3.61 -22.97
C ILE A 434 0.68 2.69 -24.14
N VAL A 435 -0.30 2.03 -24.75
CA VAL A 435 -0.08 1.15 -25.91
C VAL A 435 0.45 1.92 -27.13
N ILE A 436 -0.06 3.13 -27.38
CA ILE A 436 0.37 3.97 -28.50
C ILE A 436 1.83 4.40 -28.35
N PHE A 437 2.24 4.80 -27.15
CA PHE A 437 3.55 5.40 -26.92
C PHE A 437 4.62 4.40 -26.44
N ASP A 438 4.23 3.31 -25.77
CA ASP A 438 5.12 2.24 -25.33
C ASP A 438 4.97 1.03 -26.25
N SER A 439 5.77 0.99 -27.31
CA SER A 439 5.80 -0.13 -28.26
C SER A 439 6.23 -1.47 -27.65
N SER A 440 6.65 -1.49 -26.38
CA SER A 440 6.91 -2.74 -25.64
C SER A 440 5.68 -3.36 -24.99
N VAL A 441 4.54 -2.65 -24.98
CA VAL A 441 3.27 -3.12 -24.41
C VAL A 441 2.42 -3.74 -25.50
N ASP A 442 2.27 -5.07 -25.47
CA ASP A 442 1.36 -5.81 -26.33
C ASP A 442 0.25 -6.46 -25.50
N LEU A 443 -1.00 -6.05 -25.75
CA LEU A 443 -2.17 -6.50 -25.00
C LEU A 443 -2.79 -7.79 -25.53
N ASN A 444 -2.32 -8.37 -26.65
CA ASN A 444 -2.71 -9.71 -27.15
C ASN A 444 -4.16 -10.17 -26.83
N ALA A 445 -5.16 -9.38 -27.24
CA ALA A 445 -6.60 -9.60 -27.02
C ALA A 445 -7.11 -9.63 -25.55
N SER A 446 -6.32 -9.23 -24.55
CA SER A 446 -6.71 -9.18 -23.14
C SER A 446 -7.57 -7.96 -22.75
N TYR A 447 -8.17 -7.27 -23.71
CA TYR A 447 -8.94 -6.03 -23.48
C TYR A 447 -10.12 -6.23 -22.53
N SER A 448 -10.82 -7.37 -22.64
CA SER A 448 -11.93 -7.73 -21.76
C SER A 448 -11.46 -7.85 -20.30
N TRP A 449 -10.31 -8.50 -20.08
CA TRP A 449 -9.74 -8.66 -18.75
C TRP A 449 -9.26 -7.34 -18.15
N ILE A 450 -8.65 -6.48 -18.97
CA ILE A 450 -8.23 -5.14 -18.54
C ILE A 450 -9.46 -4.31 -18.11
N LEU A 451 -10.54 -4.36 -18.89
CA LEU A 451 -11.79 -3.68 -18.55
C LEU A 451 -12.37 -4.19 -17.22
N VAL A 452 -12.43 -5.51 -17.03
CA VAL A 452 -12.87 -6.12 -15.76
C VAL A 452 -11.98 -5.67 -14.60
N SER A 453 -10.66 -5.65 -14.80
CA SER A 453 -9.68 -5.26 -13.78
C SER A 453 -9.85 -3.81 -13.33
N ILE A 454 -9.94 -2.89 -14.29
CA ILE A 454 -10.18 -1.45 -14.06
C ILE A 454 -11.53 -1.26 -13.36
N THR A 455 -12.57 -1.94 -13.81
CA THR A 455 -13.92 -1.83 -13.27
C THR A 455 -13.97 -2.29 -11.80
N LEU A 456 -13.39 -3.46 -11.47
CA LEU A 456 -13.33 -3.96 -10.10
C LEU A 456 -12.58 -3.00 -9.17
N VAL A 457 -11.47 -2.42 -9.61
CA VAL A 457 -10.68 -1.47 -8.81
C VAL A 457 -11.40 -0.14 -8.64
N SER A 458 -12.10 0.36 -9.67
CA SER A 458 -12.95 1.54 -9.55
C SER A 458 -14.15 1.32 -8.62
N PHE A 459 -14.74 0.11 -8.61
CA PHE A 459 -15.74 -0.23 -7.59
C PHE A 459 -15.13 -0.32 -6.19
N LEU A 460 -13.91 -0.84 -6.06
CA LEU A 460 -13.22 -0.85 -4.78
C LEU A 460 -12.99 0.59 -4.29
N GLU A 461 -12.55 1.51 -5.14
CA GLU A 461 -12.38 2.94 -4.83
C GLU A 461 -13.68 3.60 -4.34
N ALA A 462 -14.81 3.27 -4.96
CA ALA A 462 -16.10 3.84 -4.61
C ALA A 462 -16.56 3.50 -3.18
N TYR A 463 -16.11 2.35 -2.64
CA TYR A 463 -16.57 1.78 -1.37
C TYR A 463 -15.50 1.67 -0.29
N THR A 464 -14.23 1.70 -0.66
CA THR A 464 -13.10 1.74 0.27
C THR A 464 -12.90 3.17 0.77
N THR A 465 -13.00 3.35 2.08
CA THR A 465 -12.71 4.63 2.74
C THR A 465 -11.27 4.74 3.23
N GLN A 466 -10.52 3.64 3.26
CA GLN A 466 -9.23 3.49 3.93
C GLN A 466 -8.16 3.07 2.93
N VAL A 467 -6.97 3.66 2.98
CA VAL A 467 -5.79 3.14 2.28
C VAL A 467 -5.93 3.04 0.75
N ASP A 468 -6.91 3.69 0.13
CA ASP A 468 -7.15 3.67 -1.32
C ASP A 468 -5.88 3.92 -2.14
N ASN A 469 -5.09 4.91 -1.73
CA ASN A 469 -3.82 5.29 -2.39
C ASN A 469 -2.76 4.20 -2.40
N LEU A 470 -2.84 3.18 -1.53
CA LEU A 470 -1.89 2.07 -1.47
C LEU A 470 -2.54 0.72 -1.81
N LEU A 471 -3.81 0.52 -1.49
CA LEU A 471 -4.57 -0.70 -1.81
C LEU A 471 -4.95 -0.79 -3.30
N LEU A 472 -5.46 0.29 -3.90
CA LEU A 472 -5.97 0.26 -5.28
C LEU A 472 -4.89 -0.14 -6.28
N PRO A 473 -3.66 0.43 -6.23
CA PRO A 473 -2.55 -0.01 -7.07
C PRO A 473 -2.23 -1.49 -6.93
N LEU A 474 -2.25 -2.02 -5.70
CA LEU A 474 -1.91 -3.40 -5.41
C LEU A 474 -2.96 -4.37 -5.94
N TYR A 475 -4.23 -4.05 -5.78
CA TYR A 475 -5.32 -4.85 -6.34
C TYR A 475 -5.34 -4.81 -7.86
N LEU A 476 -5.11 -3.64 -8.48
CA LEU A 476 -4.99 -3.55 -9.93
C LEU A 476 -3.79 -4.35 -10.42
N HIS A 477 -2.66 -4.29 -9.72
CA HIS A 477 -1.47 -5.08 -10.04
C HIS A 477 -1.76 -6.58 -9.99
N ILE A 478 -2.41 -7.07 -8.92
CA ILE A 478 -2.81 -8.49 -8.78
C ILE A 478 -3.69 -8.92 -9.95
N LEU A 479 -4.71 -8.13 -10.30
CA LEU A 479 -5.64 -8.45 -11.39
C LEU A 479 -4.95 -8.45 -12.76
N LEU A 480 -4.10 -7.47 -13.05
CA LEU A 480 -3.34 -7.41 -14.31
C LEU A 480 -2.31 -8.54 -14.43
N MET A 481 -1.84 -9.08 -13.31
CA MET A 481 -0.89 -10.18 -13.25
C MET A 481 -1.57 -11.57 -13.19
N LEU A 482 -2.89 -11.68 -13.27
CA LEU A 482 -3.60 -12.93 -13.58
C LEU A 482 -3.55 -13.23 -15.08
#